data_AF-A0A9N9MI28-F1
#
_entry.id   AF-A0A9N9MI28-F1
#
_cell.length_a   1.000
_cell.length_b   1.000
_cell.length_c   1.000
_cell.angle_alpha   90.00
_cell.angle_beta   90.00
_cell.angle_gamma   90.00
#
_symmetry.space_group_name_H-M   'P 1'
#
loop_
_entity.id
_entity.type
_entity.pdbx_description
1 polymer ?
#
loop_
_entity_poly.entity_id
_entity_poly.type
_entity_poly.pdbx_seq_one_letter_code
_entity_poly.pdbx_strand_id
1 'polypeptide(L)'
;MRPELNHLSLRIEECWRLEEATRNQASSQLWRKERHKRFTASNFGELSKRRKTPDDRFLSRIFKPKNIDHVPGIKHGKTNENVAREIYQKAEPSVRVFPSGLVVHPAANFLGASADGHLVDNMEVGQENGVLEIKCPLWESLSKGLFIYLAIF
;
A
#
# COMPACT_ATOMS: atom_id res chain seq x y z
N MET A 1 14.34 1.54 21.68
CA MET A 1 13.70 0.57 20.76
C MET A 1 13.81 -0.81 21.41
N ARG A 2 12.81 -1.70 21.26
CA ARG A 2 12.86 -3.05 21.82
C ARG A 2 14.02 -3.85 21.16
N PRO A 3 15.01 -4.38 21.91
CA PRO A 3 16.20 -5.02 21.34
C PRO A 3 15.90 -6.13 20.34
N GLU A 4 14.78 -6.82 20.52
CA GLU A 4 14.31 -7.92 19.68
C GLU A 4 14.01 -7.46 18.24
N LEU A 5 13.78 -6.16 18.02
CA LEU A 5 13.44 -5.57 16.73
C LEU A 5 14.63 -4.92 16.01
N ASN A 6 15.83 -4.97 16.58
CA ASN A 6 17.02 -4.32 16.01
C ASN A 6 17.34 -4.82 14.58
N HIS A 7 16.98 -6.06 14.26
CA HIS A 7 17.15 -6.65 12.93
C HIS A 7 16.24 -6.03 11.85
N LEU A 8 15.28 -5.17 12.24
CA LEU A 8 14.40 -4.42 11.34
C LEU A 8 14.76 -2.94 11.26
N SER A 9 15.71 -2.47 12.08
CA SER A 9 16.07 -1.07 12.17
C SER A 9 16.65 -0.58 10.84
N LEU A 10 16.03 0.47 10.32
CA LEU A 10 16.51 1.23 9.16
C LEU A 10 16.57 2.70 9.57
N ARG A 11 17.62 3.39 9.13
CA ARG A 11 17.72 4.84 9.17
C ARG A 11 16.75 5.46 8.18
N ILE A 12 16.46 6.75 8.34
CA ILE A 12 15.50 7.46 7.49
C ILE A 12 15.92 7.42 6.01
N GLU A 13 17.21 7.52 5.72
CA GLU A 13 17.75 7.46 4.37
C GLU A 13 17.61 6.05 3.76
N GLU A 14 17.70 5.01 4.59
CA GLU A 14 17.50 3.63 4.17
C GLU A 14 16.02 3.35 3.90
N CYS A 15 15.11 3.95 4.68
CA CYS A 15 13.68 3.91 4.41
C CYS A 15 13.35 4.54 3.04
N TRP A 16 13.94 5.70 2.72
CA TRP A 16 13.74 6.35 1.42
C TRP A 16 14.27 5.53 0.26
N ARG A 17 15.50 5.00 0.38
CA ARG A 17 16.07 4.10 -0.65
C ARG A 17 15.24 2.84 -0.84
N LEU A 18 14.69 2.30 0.24
CA LEU A 18 13.83 1.13 0.17
C LEU A 18 12.53 1.45 -0.57
N GLU A 19 11.88 2.57 -0.28
CA GLU A 19 10.69 3.03 -1.01
C GLU A 19 11.00 3.12 -2.51
N GLU A 20 12.04 3.86 -2.88
CA GLU A 20 12.41 4.07 -4.27
C GLU A 20 12.70 2.76 -5.02
N ALA A 21 13.50 1.86 -4.41
CA ALA A 21 13.84 0.57 -4.96
C ALA A 21 12.64 -0.40 -5.08
N THR A 22 11.49 -0.05 -4.48
CA THR A 22 10.33 -0.91 -4.39
C THR A 22 9.05 -0.32 -4.99
N ARG A 23 9.15 0.78 -5.74
CA ARG A 23 8.02 1.41 -6.47
C ARG A 23 7.28 0.50 -7.45
N ASN A 24 7.95 -0.55 -7.94
CA ASN A 24 7.31 -1.61 -8.76
C ASN A 24 6.52 -2.63 -7.92
N GLN A 25 6.40 -2.41 -6.61
CA GLN A 25 5.57 -3.13 -5.64
C GLN A 25 5.51 -4.66 -5.85
N ALA A 26 4.33 -5.17 -6.20
CA ALA A 26 4.05 -6.59 -6.36
C ALA A 26 4.89 -7.24 -7.46
N SER A 27 5.59 -6.50 -8.33
CA SER A 27 6.57 -7.07 -9.27
C SER A 27 7.97 -7.17 -8.65
N SER A 28 8.29 -6.37 -7.63
CA SER A 28 9.59 -6.37 -6.94
C SER A 28 9.71 -7.51 -5.92
N GLN A 29 10.77 -8.32 -6.02
CA GLN A 29 11.08 -9.34 -5.02
C GLN A 29 11.50 -8.72 -3.69
N LEU A 30 12.25 -7.61 -3.74
CA LEU A 30 12.67 -6.84 -2.57
C LEU A 30 11.45 -6.33 -1.80
N TRP A 31 10.46 -5.75 -2.51
CA TRP A 31 9.21 -5.28 -1.90
C TRP A 31 8.52 -6.39 -1.14
N ARG A 32 8.36 -7.57 -1.77
CA ARG A 32 7.75 -8.74 -1.11
C ARG A 32 8.56 -9.09 0.14
N LYS A 33 9.87 -9.29 0.02
CA LYS A 33 10.75 -9.69 1.14
C LYS A 33 10.65 -8.74 2.32
N GLU A 34 10.71 -7.43 2.09
CA GLU A 34 10.68 -6.41 3.14
C GLU A 34 9.29 -6.23 3.74
N ARG A 35 8.23 -6.37 2.94
CA ARG A 35 6.84 -6.32 3.41
C ARG A 35 6.52 -7.44 4.40
N HIS A 36 7.04 -8.66 4.17
CA HIS A 36 6.82 -9.81 5.07
C HIS A 36 7.43 -9.65 6.47
N LYS A 37 8.31 -8.66 6.68
CA LYS A 37 8.92 -8.40 7.99
C LYS A 37 8.10 -7.44 8.87
N ARG A 38 7.02 -6.86 8.32
CA ARG A 38 6.36 -5.69 8.89
C ARG A 38 4.85 -5.88 8.95
N PHE A 39 4.22 -5.20 9.91
CA PHE A 39 2.79 -4.96 9.85
C PHE A 39 2.51 -3.90 8.79
N THR A 40 1.49 -4.14 7.98
CA THR A 40 1.18 -3.27 6.85
C THR A 40 -0.20 -2.68 6.98
N ALA A 41 -0.45 -1.51 6.38
CA ALA A 41 -1.79 -0.89 6.38
C ALA A 41 -2.91 -1.90 6.04
N SER A 42 -2.68 -2.75 5.04
CA SER A 42 -3.64 -3.79 4.60
C SER A 42 -4.00 -4.86 5.65
N ASN A 43 -3.17 -5.09 6.66
CA ASN A 43 -3.43 -6.07 7.74
C ASN A 43 -3.53 -5.42 9.14
N PHE A 44 -3.21 -4.14 9.26
CA PHE A 44 -3.19 -3.42 10.53
C PHE A 44 -4.58 -3.30 11.16
N GLY A 45 -5.63 -3.17 10.35
CA GLY A 45 -7.01 -3.13 10.85
C GLY A 45 -7.39 -4.39 11.63
N GLU A 46 -6.82 -5.53 11.27
CA GLU A 46 -7.04 -6.78 11.99
C GLU A 46 -6.26 -6.82 13.32
N LEU A 47 -5.02 -6.34 13.32
CA LEU A 47 -4.19 -6.24 14.53
C LEU A 47 -4.83 -5.31 15.57
N SER A 48 -5.28 -4.13 15.12
CA SER A 48 -5.88 -3.10 15.99
C SER A 48 -7.18 -3.55 16.66
N LYS A 49 -8.00 -4.33 15.95
CA LYS A 49 -9.29 -4.83 16.47
C LYS A 49 -9.15 -6.08 17.34
N ARG A 50 -7.98 -6.73 17.36
CA ARG A 50 -7.79 -7.98 18.09
C ARG A 50 -7.83 -7.74 19.61
N ARG A 51 -8.45 -8.67 20.33
CA ARG A 51 -8.49 -8.70 21.81
C ARG A 51 -7.80 -9.93 22.41
N LYS A 52 -7.63 -10.99 21.61
CA LYS A 52 -6.96 -12.23 22.00
C LYS A 52 -5.45 -12.10 21.78
N THR A 53 -4.65 -12.76 22.61
CA THR A 53 -3.22 -12.93 22.36
C THR A 53 -2.99 -13.53 20.95
N PRO A 54 -2.03 -13.01 20.16
CA PRO A 54 -1.64 -13.60 18.87
C PRO A 54 -1.22 -15.07 19.05
N ASP A 55 -1.83 -15.95 18.26
CA ASP A 55 -1.41 -17.35 18.13
C ASP A 55 -0.61 -17.55 16.83
N ASP A 56 0.08 -18.68 16.68
CA ASP A 56 0.90 -18.97 15.51
C ASP A 56 0.11 -18.93 14.20
N ARG A 57 -1.17 -19.35 14.25
CA ARG A 57 -2.08 -19.29 13.11
C ARG A 57 -2.33 -17.85 12.67
N PHE A 58 -2.56 -16.95 13.63
CA PHE A 58 -2.73 -15.53 13.37
C PHE A 58 -1.44 -14.93 12.79
N LEU A 59 -0.30 -15.15 13.45
CA LEU A 59 1.00 -14.64 13.02
C LEU A 59 1.36 -15.15 11.61
N SER A 60 1.13 -16.43 11.33
CA SER A 60 1.35 -16.99 10.00
C SER A 60 0.49 -16.30 8.94
N ARG A 61 -0.75 -15.91 9.25
CA ARG A 61 -1.60 -15.22 8.27
C ARG A 61 -1.17 -13.78 8.04
N ILE A 62 -0.70 -13.09 9.08
CA ILE A 62 -0.21 -11.71 8.99
C ILE A 62 1.10 -11.64 8.20
N PHE A 63 2.02 -12.56 8.45
CA PHE A 63 3.38 -12.54 7.88
C PHE A 63 3.61 -13.51 6.72
N LYS A 64 2.64 -14.35 6.35
CA LYS A 64 2.70 -15.24 5.16
C LYS A 64 1.38 -15.13 4.37
N PRO A 65 1.16 -14.03 3.64
CA PRO A 65 -0.03 -13.85 2.83
C PRO A 65 -0.16 -14.97 1.81
N LYS A 66 -1.38 -15.48 1.65
CA LYS A 66 -1.70 -16.50 0.64
C LYS A 66 -1.79 -15.85 -0.74
N ASN A 67 -1.43 -16.61 -1.78
CA ASN A 67 -1.79 -16.22 -3.14
C ASN A 67 -3.32 -16.32 -3.31
N ILE A 68 -3.96 -15.18 -3.55
CA ILE A 68 -5.41 -15.05 -3.74
C ILE A 68 -5.76 -14.50 -5.12
N ASP A 69 -4.84 -14.62 -6.09
CA ASP A 69 -5.02 -14.09 -7.45
C ASP A 69 -6.14 -14.81 -8.23
N HIS A 70 -6.52 -16.00 -7.76
CA HIS A 70 -7.65 -16.76 -8.28
C HIS A 70 -9.02 -16.19 -7.85
N VAL A 71 -9.06 -15.31 -6.84
CA VAL A 71 -10.31 -14.71 -6.35
C VAL A 71 -10.82 -13.69 -7.38
N PRO A 72 -12.04 -13.83 -7.94
CA PRO A 72 -12.53 -12.98 -9.02
C PRO A 72 -12.47 -11.48 -8.72
N GLY A 73 -12.87 -11.08 -7.51
CA GLY A 73 -12.81 -9.67 -7.08
C GLY A 73 -11.38 -9.12 -7.00
N ILE A 74 -10.41 -9.93 -6.56
CA ILE A 74 -9.00 -9.54 -6.51
C ILE A 74 -8.43 -9.40 -7.92
N LYS A 75 -8.70 -10.39 -8.79
CA LYS A 75 -8.29 -10.34 -10.20
C LYS A 75 -8.88 -9.13 -10.92
N HIS A 76 -10.16 -8.84 -10.68
CA HIS A 76 -10.83 -7.65 -11.23
C HIS A 76 -10.17 -6.36 -10.72
N GLY A 77 -9.92 -6.25 -9.42
CA GLY A 77 -9.21 -5.11 -8.82
C GLY A 77 -7.87 -4.86 -9.50
N LYS A 78 -7.00 -5.88 -9.52
CA LYS A 78 -5.66 -5.80 -10.12
C LYS A 78 -5.67 -5.43 -11.61
N THR A 79 -6.65 -5.94 -12.36
CA THR A 79 -6.74 -5.69 -13.81
C THR A 79 -7.18 -4.25 -14.10
N ASN A 80 -8.03 -3.67 -13.25
CA ASN A 80 -8.64 -2.37 -13.49
C ASN A 80 -7.97 -1.21 -12.74
N GLU A 81 -7.06 -1.47 -11.81
CA GLU A 81 -6.39 -0.44 -11.01
C GLU A 81 -5.70 0.62 -11.89
N ASN A 82 -4.97 0.18 -12.93
CA ASN A 82 -4.32 1.09 -13.86
C ASN A 82 -5.33 1.95 -14.64
N VAL A 83 -6.44 1.36 -15.09
CA VAL A 83 -7.50 2.08 -15.80
C VAL A 83 -8.14 3.13 -14.87
N ALA A 84 -8.42 2.78 -13.62
CA ALA A 84 -8.94 3.71 -12.63
C ALA A 84 -7.96 4.86 -12.36
N ARG A 85 -6.66 4.57 -12.26
CA ARG A 85 -5.61 5.59 -12.12
C ARG A 85 -5.58 6.56 -13.31
N GLU A 86 -5.71 6.05 -14.54
CA GLU A 86 -5.78 6.88 -15.75
C GLU A 86 -7.04 7.75 -15.79
N ILE A 87 -8.18 7.23 -15.35
CA ILE A 87 -9.43 8.00 -15.25
C ILE A 87 -9.26 9.13 -14.23
N TYR A 88 -8.70 8.84 -13.05
CA TYR A 88 -8.40 9.86 -12.04
C TYR A 88 -7.49 10.96 -12.61
N GLN A 89 -6.38 10.57 -13.25
CA GLN A 89 -5.42 11.52 -13.82
C GLN A 89 -6.02 12.41 -14.91
N LYS A 90 -7.02 11.91 -15.66
CA LYS A 90 -7.77 12.70 -16.65
C LYS A 90 -8.78 13.65 -16.00
N ALA A 91 -9.38 13.25 -14.89
CA ALA A 91 -10.33 14.07 -14.13
C ALA A 91 -9.62 15.21 -13.38
N GLU A 92 -8.41 14.96 -12.87
CA GLU A 92 -7.60 15.90 -12.09
C GLU A 92 -6.30 16.27 -12.84
N PRO A 93 -6.35 17.04 -13.93
CA PRO A 93 -5.19 17.33 -14.77
C PRO A 93 -4.10 18.17 -14.08
N SER A 94 -4.45 18.90 -13.01
CA SER A 94 -3.50 19.67 -12.20
C SER A 94 -2.73 18.80 -11.20
N VAL A 95 -3.19 17.59 -10.91
CA VAL A 95 -2.57 16.68 -9.94
C VAL A 95 -1.71 15.65 -10.67
N ARG A 96 -0.48 15.43 -10.23
CA ARG A 96 0.40 14.36 -10.71
C ARG A 96 0.31 13.18 -9.78
N VAL A 97 0.10 11.98 -10.34
CA VAL A 97 0.18 10.71 -9.60
C VAL A 97 1.56 10.07 -9.80
N PHE A 98 2.27 9.82 -8.70
CA PHE A 98 3.56 9.12 -8.70
C PHE A 98 3.43 7.70 -8.12
N PRO A 99 4.21 6.73 -8.60
CA PRO A 99 4.23 5.39 -8.01
C PRO A 99 4.76 5.42 -6.58
N SER A 100 4.24 4.53 -5.73
CA SER A 100 4.62 4.39 -4.33
C SER A 100 5.28 3.02 -4.08
N GLY A 101 6.42 3.00 -3.41
CA GLY A 101 7.06 1.78 -2.94
C GLY A 101 6.59 1.33 -1.55
N LEU A 102 7.44 0.60 -0.84
CA LEU A 102 7.24 0.30 0.58
C LEU A 102 7.78 1.45 1.43
N VAL A 103 6.88 2.27 1.96
CA VAL A 103 7.21 3.29 2.96
C VAL A 103 7.30 2.63 4.33
N VAL A 104 8.42 2.80 5.02
CA VAL A 104 8.67 2.27 6.37
C VAL A 104 8.69 3.41 7.38
N HIS A 105 7.98 3.26 8.50
CA HIS A 105 7.95 4.30 9.52
C HIS A 105 9.33 4.41 10.22
N PRO A 106 10.02 5.56 10.16
CA PRO A 106 11.42 5.66 10.59
C PRO A 106 11.62 5.46 12.10
N ALA A 107 10.63 5.83 12.93
CA ALA A 107 10.68 5.56 14.38
C ALA A 107 10.09 4.19 14.78
N ALA A 108 9.45 3.49 13.84
CA ALA A 108 8.71 2.26 14.10
C ALA A 108 8.85 1.31 12.89
N ASN A 109 10.08 0.86 12.62
CA ASN A 109 10.40 0.14 11.38
C ASN A 109 9.67 -1.20 11.20
N PHE A 110 8.96 -1.68 12.22
CA PHE A 110 8.04 -2.82 12.14
C PHE A 110 6.71 -2.47 11.46
N LEU A 111 6.45 -1.19 11.14
CA LEU A 111 5.31 -0.69 10.38
C LEU A 111 5.75 -0.29 8.96
N GLY A 112 4.90 -0.59 7.97
CA GLY A 112 5.06 -0.05 6.63
C GLY A 112 3.77 0.00 5.83
N ALA A 113 3.78 0.68 4.69
CA ALA A 113 2.64 0.79 3.79
C ALA A 113 3.10 0.96 2.34
N SER A 114 2.21 0.68 1.40
CA SER A 114 2.37 1.04 -0.01
C SER A 114 1.01 1.55 -0.48
N ALA A 115 0.96 2.80 -0.93
CA ALA A 115 -0.24 3.39 -1.51
C ALA A 115 -0.36 3.02 -2.99
N ASP A 116 -1.51 3.26 -3.61
CA ASP A 116 -1.67 3.06 -5.06
C ASP A 116 -1.06 4.23 -5.86
N GLY A 117 -0.75 5.35 -5.19
CA GLY A 117 0.08 6.46 -5.68
C GLY A 117 0.26 7.59 -4.67
N HIS A 118 1.25 8.45 -4.91
CA HIS A 118 1.43 9.74 -4.23
C HIS A 118 0.90 10.86 -5.12
N LEU A 119 0.21 11.84 -4.53
CA LEU A 119 -0.37 12.97 -5.24
C LEU A 119 0.49 14.22 -5.02
N VAL A 120 0.83 14.92 -6.10
CA VAL A 120 1.51 16.22 -6.05
C VAL A 120 0.66 17.19 -6.87
N ASP A 121 0.19 18.27 -6.23
CA ASP A 121 -0.50 19.34 -6.97
C ASP A 121 0.56 20.25 -7.61
N ASN A 122 0.44 20.48 -8.91
CA ASN A 122 1.35 21.39 -9.61
C ASN A 122 1.16 22.86 -9.19
N MET A 123 0.13 23.18 -8.41
CA MET A 123 -0.13 24.52 -7.90
C MET A 123 0.72 24.90 -6.68
N GLU A 124 1.29 23.93 -5.96
CA GLU A 124 2.18 24.17 -4.81
C GLU A 124 3.48 23.35 -4.96
N VAL A 125 4.54 24.01 -5.45
CA VAL A 125 5.85 23.39 -5.63
C VAL A 125 6.44 23.04 -4.27
N GLY A 126 6.62 21.74 -3.99
CA GLY A 126 7.42 21.25 -2.86
C GLY A 126 6.69 20.43 -1.80
N GLN A 127 5.40 20.14 -1.96
CA GLN A 127 4.65 19.25 -1.05
C GLN A 127 3.98 18.08 -1.79
N GLU A 128 4.11 16.89 -1.21
CA GLU A 128 3.18 15.78 -1.48
C GLU A 128 1.86 16.13 -0.80
N ASN A 129 0.78 16.20 -1.58
CA ASN A 129 -0.52 16.71 -1.14
C ASN A 129 -1.52 15.61 -0.80
N GLY A 130 -1.09 14.35 -0.85
CA GLY A 130 -1.90 13.22 -0.41
C GLY A 130 -1.46 11.89 -1.00
N VAL A 131 -2.26 10.88 -0.68
CA VAL A 131 -2.10 9.51 -1.19
C VAL A 131 -3.36 9.07 -1.91
N LEU A 132 -3.16 8.34 -3.01
CA LEU A 132 -4.20 7.72 -3.80
C LEU A 132 -4.41 6.28 -3.34
N GLU A 133 -5.65 5.94 -2.95
CA GLU A 133 -6.13 4.58 -2.72
C GLU A 133 -7.28 4.28 -3.69
N ILE A 134 -7.10 3.26 -4.52
CA ILE A 134 -8.00 2.84 -5.58
C ILE A 134 -8.76 1.59 -5.14
N LYS A 135 -10.07 1.59 -5.35
CA LYS A 135 -10.91 0.39 -5.22
C LYS A 135 -11.72 0.19 -6.48
N CYS A 136 -11.58 -1.00 -7.08
CA CYS A 136 -12.40 -1.45 -8.20
C CYS A 136 -13.27 -2.64 -7.74
N PRO A 137 -14.43 -2.41 -7.11
CA PRO A 137 -15.31 -3.48 -6.67
C PRO A 137 -15.99 -4.16 -7.87
N LEU A 138 -15.93 -5.49 -7.91
CA LEU A 138 -16.52 -6.29 -9.00
C LEU A 138 -18.02 -6.01 -9.20
N TRP A 139 -18.76 -5.76 -8.13
CA TRP A 139 -20.22 -5.60 -8.17
C TRP A 139 -20.69 -4.24 -8.71
N GLU A 140 -19.88 -3.17 -8.65
CA GLU A 140 -20.22 -1.87 -9.24
C GLU A 140 -19.98 -1.83 -10.75
N SER A 141 -19.06 -2.67 -11.25
CA SER A 141 -18.85 -2.86 -12.69
C SER A 141 -20.07 -3.46 -13.41
N LEU A 142 -20.98 -4.12 -12.66
CA LEU A 142 -22.24 -4.66 -13.16
C LEU A 142 -23.38 -3.62 -13.20
N SER A 143 -23.26 -2.50 -12.48
CA SER A 143 -24.39 -1.58 -12.26
C SER A 143 -24.21 -0.15 -12.77
N LYS A 144 -22.98 0.31 -13.07
CA LYS A 144 -22.60 1.49 -13.88
C LYS A 144 -21.22 1.96 -13.43
N GLY A 145 -20.15 1.46 -14.05
CA GLY A 145 -18.82 2.10 -14.24
C GLY A 145 -18.20 3.00 -13.17
N LEU A 146 -18.60 2.92 -11.90
CA LEU A 146 -18.17 3.82 -10.85
C LEU A 146 -16.94 3.19 -10.17
N PHE A 147 -15.82 3.90 -10.23
CA PHE A 147 -14.65 3.60 -9.42
C PHE A 147 -14.72 4.49 -8.19
N ILE A 148 -14.67 3.91 -6.99
CA ILE A 148 -14.59 4.70 -5.76
C ILE A 148 -13.13 5.15 -5.60
N TYR A 149 -12.93 6.47 -5.71
CA TYR A 149 -11.67 7.13 -5.42
C TYR A 149 -11.65 7.54 -3.96
N LEU A 150 -10.62 7.14 -3.22
CA LEU A 150 -10.33 7.73 -1.91
C LEU A 150 -8.94 8.34 -1.98
N ALA A 151 -8.89 9.66 -2.22
CA ALA A 151 -7.73 10.46 -1.85
C ALA A 151 -7.80 10.66 -0.34
N ILE A 152 -6.82 10.16 0.40
CA ILE A 152 -6.68 10.49 1.83
C ILE A 152 -5.76 11.71 1.89
N PHE A 153 -6.33 12.85 2.30
CA PHE A 153 -5.64 14.09 2.64
C PHE A 153 -4.99 13.99 4.02
#